data_AF-K1SL51-F1
#
_entry.id   AF-K1SL51-F1
#
_cell.length_a   1.000
_cell.length_b   1.000
_cell.length_c   1.000
_cell.angle_alpha   90.00
_cell.angle_beta   90.00
_cell.angle_gamma   90.00
#
_symmetry.space_group_name_H-M   'P 1'
#
loop_
_entity.id
_entity.type
_entity.pdbx_description
1 polymer ?
#
loop_
_entity_poly.entity_id
_entity_poly.type
_entity_poly.pdbx_seq_one_letter_code
_entity_poly.pdbx_strand_id
1 'polypeptide(L)'
;MNSKFDYDLLSAMMTNANMGWWEADLKTESYICSEYISRLLGLDEDGTISFKDFNKRILKEEQRHTTTHSFDNIRQTQETVYLLNTVEDPTWIRS
;
A
#
# COMPACT_ATOMS: atom_id res chain seq x y z
N MET A 1 -8.95 -4.18 24.80
CA MET A 1 -9.14 -3.55 23.47
C MET A 1 -9.81 -4.56 22.57
N ASN A 2 -10.87 -4.17 21.87
CA ASN A 2 -11.58 -5.03 20.93
C ASN A 2 -10.94 -4.80 19.55
N SER A 3 -9.99 -5.65 19.19
CA SER A 3 -9.10 -5.46 18.03
C SER A 3 -9.84 -5.20 16.72
N LYS A 4 -11.04 -5.78 16.57
CA LYS A 4 -11.88 -5.58 15.38
C LYS A 4 -12.42 -4.15 15.28
N PHE A 5 -12.87 -3.58 16.39
CA PHE A 5 -13.38 -2.21 16.42
C PHE A 5 -12.29 -1.19 16.11
N ASP A 6 -11.09 -1.40 16.65
CA ASP A 6 -9.94 -0.53 16.40
C ASP A 6 -9.50 -0.58 14.92
N TYR A 7 -9.59 -1.75 14.29
CA TYR A 7 -9.29 -1.94 12.87
C TYR A 7 -10.32 -1.27 11.95
N ASP A 8 -11.60 -1.47 12.24
CA ASP A 8 -12.70 -0.88 11.45
C ASP A 8 -12.64 0.66 11.50
N LEU A 9 -12.31 1.23 12.68
CA LEU A 9 -12.11 2.67 12.85
C LEU A 9 -10.90 3.20 12.06
N LEU A 10 -9.75 2.52 12.15
CA LEU A 10 -8.54 2.91 11.41
C LEU A 10 -8.77 2.86 9.90
N SER A 11 -9.43 1.80 9.40
CA SER A 11 -9.75 1.66 7.99
C SER A 11 -10.65 2.80 7.48
N ALA A 12 -11.65 3.20 8.28
CA ALA A 12 -12.52 4.33 7.95
C ALA A 12 -11.75 5.67 7.91
N MET A 13 -10.85 5.91 8.87
CA MET A 13 -10.01 7.11 8.89
C MET A 13 -9.07 7.18 7.67
N MET A 14 -8.41 6.06 7.33
CA MET A 14 -7.51 5.96 6.17
C MET A 14 -8.26 6.19 4.85
N THR A 15 -9.45 5.59 4.71
CA THR A 15 -10.31 5.76 3.53
C THR A 15 -10.71 7.23 3.33
N ASN A 16 -11.12 7.91 4.41
CA ASN A 16 -11.51 9.32 4.34
C ASN A 16 -10.33 10.26 4.05
N ALA A 17 -9.10 9.84 4.32
CA ALA A 17 -7.87 10.58 4.02
C ALA A 17 -7.30 10.26 2.62
N ASN A 18 -8.00 9.46 1.80
CA ASN A 18 -7.48 8.88 0.56
C ASN A 18 -6.16 8.12 0.75
N MET A 19 -5.99 7.49 1.92
CA MET A 19 -4.84 6.67 2.25
C MET A 19 -5.17 5.20 2.03
N GLY A 20 -4.40 4.55 1.16
CA GLY A 20 -4.44 3.11 0.96
C GLY A 20 -3.65 2.36 2.03
N TRP A 21 -4.04 1.12 2.31
CA TRP A 21 -3.24 0.20 3.10
C TRP A 21 -3.25 -1.19 2.46
N TRP A 22 -2.19 -1.94 2.71
CA TRP A 22 -2.14 -3.37 2.42
C TRP A 22 -1.46 -4.10 3.58
N GLU A 23 -1.88 -5.33 3.83
CA GLU A 23 -1.33 -6.20 4.87
C GLU A 23 -0.76 -7.47 4.22
N ALA A 24 0.46 -7.85 4.56
CA ALA A 24 1.09 -9.05 4.03
C ALA A 24 0.68 -10.29 4.83
N ASP A 25 -0.09 -11.19 4.22
CA ASP A 25 -0.29 -12.54 4.73
C ASP A 25 0.83 -13.45 4.24
N LEU A 26 1.78 -13.73 5.13
CA LEU A 26 2.93 -14.58 4.85
C LEU A 26 2.58 -16.07 4.70
N LYS A 27 1.40 -16.51 5.17
CA LYS A 27 0.99 -17.93 5.05
C LYS A 27 0.50 -18.23 3.65
N THR A 28 -0.24 -17.30 3.06
CA THR A 28 -0.82 -17.43 1.70
C THR A 28 0.01 -16.73 0.64
N GLU A 29 1.08 -16.04 1.05
CA GLU A 29 1.95 -15.24 0.17
C GLU A 29 1.15 -14.21 -0.64
N SER A 30 0.25 -13.49 0.04
CA SER A 30 -0.64 -12.51 -0.56
C SER A 30 -0.78 -11.25 0.28
N TYR A 31 -1.15 -10.15 -0.38
CA TYR A 31 -1.57 -8.93 0.27
C TYR A 31 -3.09 -8.87 0.37
N ILE A 32 -3.58 -8.47 1.54
CA ILE A 32 -4.97 -8.01 1.74
C ILE A 32 -4.94 -6.49 1.58
N CYS A 33 -5.72 -5.95 0.64
CA CYS A 33 -5.72 -4.54 0.30
C CYS A 33 -6.99 -3.83 0.78
N SER A 34 -6.84 -2.57 1.18
CA SER A 34 -7.98 -1.68 1.43
C SER A 34 -8.80 -1.48 0.15
N GLU A 35 -10.07 -1.09 0.28
CA GLU A 35 -10.94 -0.79 -0.88
C GLU A 35 -10.27 0.20 -1.85
N TYR A 36 -9.58 1.22 -1.33
CA TYR A 36 -8.85 2.19 -2.13
C TYR A 36 -7.75 1.54 -2.99
N ILE A 37 -6.89 0.70 -2.39
CA ILE A 37 -5.83 0.01 -3.14
C ILE A 37 -6.42 -1.02 -4.09
N SER A 38 -7.46 -1.74 -3.69
CA SER A 38 -8.16 -2.72 -4.53
C SER A 38 -8.73 -2.06 -5.78
N ARG A 39 -9.37 -0.89 -5.65
CA ARG A 39 -9.87 -0.10 -6.80
C ARG A 39 -8.73 0.42 -7.67
N LEU A 40 -7.66 0.93 -7.06
CA LEU A 40 -6.49 1.40 -7.78
C LEU A 40 -5.85 0.29 -8.62
N LEU A 41 -5.68 -0.90 -8.06
CA LEU A 41 -5.04 -2.04 -8.73
C LEU A 41 -6.00 -2.87 -9.60
N GLY A 42 -7.32 -2.64 -9.49
CA GLY A 42 -8.35 -3.41 -10.19
C GLY A 42 -8.44 -4.84 -9.67
N LEU A 43 -8.46 -5.02 -8.35
CA LEU A 43 -8.64 -6.32 -7.70
C LEU A 43 -10.13 -6.65 -7.59
N ASP A 44 -10.43 -7.95 -7.48
CA ASP A 44 -11.77 -8.47 -7.23
C ASP A 44 -12.26 -8.11 -5.82
N GLU A 45 -13.53 -8.41 -5.50
CA GLU A 45 -14.20 -8.03 -4.24
C GLU A 45 -13.45 -8.49 -2.98
N ASP A 46 -12.68 -9.58 -3.06
CA ASP A 46 -11.86 -10.12 -1.97
C ASP A 46 -10.63 -9.24 -1.65
N GLY A 47 -10.32 -8.25 -2.49
CA GLY A 47 -9.24 -7.28 -2.27
C GLY A 47 -7.87 -7.91 -2.10
N THR A 48 -7.66 -9.12 -2.60
CA THR A 48 -6.46 -9.92 -2.35
C THR A 48 -5.63 -10.05 -3.62
N ILE A 49 -4.30 -9.95 -3.48
CA ILE A 49 -3.36 -10.13 -4.59
C ILE A 49 -2.14 -10.92 -4.12
N SER A 50 -1.66 -11.88 -4.92
CA SER A 50 -0.43 -12.62 -4.58
C SER A 50 0.79 -11.70 -4.59
N PHE A 51 1.81 -12.00 -3.79
CA PHE A 51 3.08 -11.26 -3.83
C PHE A 51 3.67 -11.22 -5.24
N LYS A 52 3.56 -12.34 -5.97
CA LYS A 52 4.04 -12.48 -7.34
C LYS A 52 3.31 -11.53 -8.29
N ASP A 53 1.98 -11.46 -8.22
CA ASP A 53 1.20 -10.62 -9.15
C ASP A 53 1.26 -9.15 -8.76
N PHE A 54 1.42 -8.84 -7.47
CA PHE A 54 1.73 -7.49 -7.01
C PHE A 54 3.08 -7.02 -7.59
N ASN A 55 4.14 -7.82 -7.43
CA ASN A 55 5.48 -7.47 -7.90
C ASN A 55 5.57 -7.29 -9.42
N LYS A 56 4.81 -8.06 -10.21
CA LYS A 56 4.74 -7.87 -11.67
C LYS A 56 4.22 -6.48 -12.08
N ARG A 57 3.49 -5.79 -11.21
CA ARG A 57 2.95 -4.45 -11.48
C ARG A 57 3.98 -3.35 -11.23
N ILE A 58 5.07 -3.63 -10.53
CA ILE A 58 6.14 -2.67 -10.28
C ILE A 58 6.93 -2.46 -11.59
N LEU A 59 6.76 -1.29 -12.21
CA LEU A 59 7.31 -0.99 -13.54
C LEU A 59 8.83 -0.74 -13.54
N LYS A 60 9.40 -0.39 -12.39
CA LYS A 60 10.84 -0.23 -12.18
C LYS A 60 11.22 -0.78 -10.81
N GLU A 61 12.10 -1.76 -10.80
CA GLU A 61 12.62 -2.41 -9.59
C GLU A 61 13.62 -1.48 -8.85
N GLU A 62 14.37 -0.64 -9.57
CA GLU A 62 15.19 0.41 -8.97
C GLU A 62 14.35 1.63 -8.58
N GLN A 63 13.73 1.52 -7.41
CA GLN A 63 13.13 2.64 -6.73
C GLN A 63 14.14 3.21 -5.75
N ARG A 64 14.73 4.36 -6.08
CA ARG A 64 15.61 5.06 -5.13
C ARG A 64 14.79 5.38 -3.88
N HIS A 65 15.26 4.91 -2.72
CA HIS A 65 14.74 5.37 -1.43
C HIS A 65 14.67 6.88 -1.47
N THR A 66 13.45 7.43 -1.39
CA THR A 66 13.29 8.87 -1.37
C THR A 66 13.47 9.28 0.09
N THR A 67 14.56 9.99 0.37
CA THR A 67 14.82 10.47 1.72
C THR A 67 13.92 11.66 1.99
N THR A 68 12.83 11.46 2.72
CA THR A 68 12.00 12.57 3.19
C THR A 68 12.66 13.19 4.43
N HIS A 69 12.97 14.49 4.36
CA HIS A 69 13.46 15.23 5.52
C HIS A 69 12.29 15.46 6.49
N SER A 70 12.30 14.75 7.62
CA SER A 70 11.36 15.01 8.71
C SER A 70 11.70 16.36 9.36
N PHE A 71 10.67 17.07 9.87
CA PHE A 71 10.77 18.44 10.39
C PHE A 71 11.64 18.63 11.64
N ASP A 72 12.18 17.54 12.19
CA ASP A 72 13.26 17.56 13.17
C ASP A 72 14.40 16.74 12.58
N ASN A 73 15.58 17.33 12.38
CA ASN A 73 16.79 16.78 11.74
C ASN A 73 17.38 15.50 12.42
N ILE A 74 16.58 14.64 13.02
CA ILE A 74 16.97 13.57 13.93
C ILE A 74 16.70 12.18 13.33
N ARG A 75 15.81 12.02 12.34
CA ARG A 75 15.58 10.71 11.70
C ARG A 75 15.29 10.81 10.21
N GLN A 76 16.24 10.36 9.38
CA GLN A 76 15.93 9.93 8.01
C GLN A 76 15.26 8.56 8.08
N THR A 77 13.96 8.50 7.79
CA THR A 77 13.28 7.24 7.50
C THR A 77 13.38 6.99 6.00
N GLN A 78 13.82 5.79 5.63
CA GLN A 78 13.78 5.35 4.24
C GLN A 78 12.33 5.11 3.88
N GLU A 79 11.77 5.96 3.02
CA GLU A 79 10.46 5.72 2.39
C GLU A 79 10.68 4.90 1.12
N THR A 80 9.85 3.88 0.93
CA THR A 80 9.86 3.11 -0.31
C THR A 80 8.78 3.65 -1.22
N VAL A 81 9.16 4.03 -2.44
CA VAL A 81 8.24 4.58 -3.43
C VAL A 81 8.13 3.61 -4.59
N TYR A 82 6.94 3.13 -4.93
CA TYR A 82 6.72 2.21 -6.03
C TYR A 82 6.04 2.92 -7.21
N LEU A 83 6.54 2.72 -8.42
CA LEU A 83 5.78 3.01 -9.63
C LEU A 83 5.00 1.76 -10.03
N LEU A 84 3.70 1.74 -9.73
CA LEU A 84 2.83 0.61 -10.02
C LEU A 84 2.04 0.85 -11.32
N ASN A 85 1.88 -0.19 -12.12
CA ASN A 85 0.89 -0.23 -13.18
C ASN A 85 -0.52 -0.42 -12.58
N THR A 86 -1.40 0.55 -12.79
CA THR A 86 -2.76 0.58 -12.25
C THR A 86 -3.80 0.43 -13.38
N VAL A 87 -5.09 0.45 -13.03
CA VAL A 87 -6.18 0.33 -14.03
C VAL A 87 -6.22 1.51 -15.00
N GLU A 88 -5.99 2.73 -14.50
CA GLU A 88 -6.04 3.95 -15.32
C GLU A 88 -4.67 4.24 -15.93
N ASP A 89 -3.68 4.57 -15.10
CA ASP A 89 -2.34 4.94 -15.52
C ASP A 89 -1.28 4.55 -14.47
N PRO A 90 0.00 4.41 -14.85
CA PRO A 90 1.08 4.20 -13.88
C PRO A 90 1.08 5.24 -12.76
N THR A 91 1.02 4.77 -11.51
CA THR A 91 0.86 5.63 -10.33
C THR A 91 1.99 5.43 -9.34
N TRP A 92 2.50 6.54 -8.81
CA TRP A 92 3.52 6.56 -7.77
C TRP A 92 2.86 6.39 -6.39
N ILE A 93 3.21 5.32 -5.68
CA ILE A 93 2.72 5.02 -4.33
C ILE A 93 3.86 5.09 -3.34
N ARG A 94 3.63 5.74 -2.19
CA ARG A 94 4.58 5.81 -1.07
C ARG A 94 4.10 4.87 0.03
N SER A 95 5.02 4.07 0.58
CA SER A 95 4.79 3.10 1.65
C SER A 95 5.75 3.29 2.81
#